data_AF-A0A839WW05-F1
#
_entry.id   AF-A0A839WW05-F1
#
_cell.length_a   1.000
_cell.length_b   1.000
_cell.length_c   1.000
_cell.angle_alpha   90.00
_cell.angle_beta   90.00
_cell.angle_gamma   90.00
#
_symmetry.space_group_name_H-M   'P 1'
#
loop_
_entity.id
_entity.type
_entity.pdbx_description
1 polymer ?
#
loop_
_entity_poly.entity_id
_entity_poly.type
_entity_poly.pdbx_seq_one_letter_code
_entity_poly.pdbx_strand_id
1 'polypeptide(L)'
;MRRWASGIATGLLLAFVAGTAGAADGLSGTYRPVDEDPATSPADAQLTLRAEGRGWLAMFRGEGLAMLPLSGREQAALFPGVAPEAGLQCASSSAFLMCRVAPGTVFPDQKFTSTTGYFSAFSDTQIHELQRID
;
A
#
# COMPACT_ATOMS: atom_id res chain seq x y z
N MET A 1 -11.43 40.65 -58.62
CA MET A 1 -10.35 40.69 -57.60
C MET A 1 -10.90 40.05 -56.32
N ARG A 2 -10.42 38.85 -55.93
CA ARG A 2 -9.73 38.55 -54.63
C ARG A 2 -10.59 38.90 -53.38
N ARG A 3 -10.96 38.04 -52.42
CA ARG A 3 -10.39 36.84 -51.74
C ARG A 3 -11.55 36.12 -50.97
N TRP A 4 -11.71 34.78 -51.02
CA TRP A 4 -11.23 33.75 -50.06
C TRP A 4 -11.56 34.07 -48.59
N ALA A 5 -12.56 33.43 -47.97
CA ALA A 5 -12.55 32.12 -47.29
C ALA A 5 -11.90 32.14 -45.89
N SER A 6 -12.65 31.66 -44.88
CA SER A 6 -12.24 30.61 -43.93
C SER A 6 -12.85 30.84 -42.54
N GLY A 7 -13.76 29.94 -42.16
CA GLY A 7 -14.30 29.84 -40.82
C GLY A 7 -13.24 29.39 -39.82
N ILE A 8 -13.36 29.90 -38.59
CA ILE A 8 -12.56 29.45 -37.45
C ILE A 8 -13.49 28.60 -36.59
N ALA A 9 -13.41 27.29 -36.78
CA ALA A 9 -13.94 26.31 -35.84
C ALA A 9 -12.96 26.23 -34.67
N THR A 10 -13.34 26.82 -33.54
CA THR A 10 -12.56 26.75 -32.30
C THR A 10 -12.75 25.35 -31.70
N GLY A 11 -11.81 24.45 -32.00
CA GLY A 11 -11.71 23.14 -31.36
C GLY A 11 -11.28 23.29 -29.90
N LEU A 12 -12.17 22.94 -28.98
CA LEU A 12 -11.87 22.79 -27.56
C LEU A 12 -11.01 21.52 -27.37
N LEU A 13 -9.70 21.68 -27.22
CA LEU A 13 -8.80 20.62 -26.79
C LEU A 13 -9.00 20.39 -25.29
N LEU A 14 -9.79 19.37 -24.94
CA LEU A 14 -9.83 18.82 -23.58
C LEU A 14 -8.52 18.08 -23.33
N ALA A 15 -7.56 18.76 -22.69
CA ALA A 15 -6.37 18.13 -22.15
C ALA A 15 -6.79 17.19 -21.00
N PHE A 16 -6.82 15.88 -21.29
CA PHE A 16 -6.85 14.85 -20.26
C PHE A 16 -5.54 14.94 -19.47
N VAL A 17 -5.57 15.63 -18.33
CA VAL A 17 -4.57 15.47 -17.29
C VAL A 17 -4.81 14.08 -16.70
N ALA A 18 -4.14 13.07 -17.25
CA ALA A 18 -4.00 11.78 -16.60
C ALA A 18 -3.11 12.00 -15.37
N GLY A 19 -3.71 12.51 -14.29
CA GLY A 19 -3.12 12.44 -12.98
C GLY A 19 -2.88 10.96 -12.72
N THR A 20 -1.61 10.54 -12.72
CA THR A 20 -1.23 9.27 -12.14
C THR A 20 -1.72 9.33 -10.71
N ALA A 21 -2.84 8.67 -10.44
CA ALA A 21 -3.28 8.36 -9.10
C ALA A 21 -2.21 7.43 -8.52
N GLY A 22 -1.10 8.02 -8.07
CA GLY A 22 -0.19 7.36 -7.15
C GLY A 22 -1.07 6.85 -6.03
N ALA A 23 -0.86 5.60 -5.63
CA ALA A 23 -1.57 5.06 -4.50
C ALA A 23 -1.50 6.09 -3.37
N ALA A 24 -2.67 6.47 -2.82
CA ALA A 24 -2.71 7.45 -1.74
C ALA A 24 -1.72 6.98 -0.67
N ASP A 25 -0.67 7.77 -0.45
CA ASP A 25 0.49 7.30 0.29
C ASP A 25 0.13 7.14 1.77
N GLY A 26 -0.25 5.93 2.17
CA GLY A 26 -0.46 5.59 3.57
C GLY A 26 0.34 4.39 4.03
N LEU A 27 1.28 3.93 3.19
CA LEU A 27 2.21 2.85 3.55
C LEU A 27 3.65 3.33 3.66
N SER A 28 4.03 4.52 3.15
CA SER A 28 5.39 5.01 3.37
C SER A 28 5.60 5.32 4.84
N GLY A 29 6.74 4.85 5.35
CA GLY A 29 7.18 5.04 6.72
C GLY A 29 8.20 4.00 7.14
N THR A 30 8.74 4.15 8.34
CA THR A 30 9.62 3.18 9.00
C THR A 30 8.85 2.41 10.06
N TYR A 31 8.99 1.10 10.06
CA TYR A 31 8.22 0.15 10.85
C TYR A 31 9.14 -0.80 11.63
N ARG A 32 8.70 -1.18 12.82
CA ARG A 32 9.29 -2.25 13.63
C ARG A 32 8.23 -3.28 14.04
N PRO A 33 8.56 -4.57 14.20
CA PRO A 33 7.67 -5.54 14.83
C PRO A 33 7.23 -5.11 16.23
N VAL A 34 5.97 -5.37 16.59
CA VAL A 34 5.48 -5.17 17.96
C VAL A 34 5.91 -6.33 18.88
N ASP A 35 5.81 -7.55 18.38
CA ASP A 35 6.28 -8.74 19.09
C ASP A 35 7.76 -8.95 18.78
N GLU A 36 8.62 -8.38 19.63
CA GLU A 36 10.06 -8.65 19.65
C GLU A 36 10.31 -10.07 20.15
N ASP A 37 9.98 -11.09 19.37
CA ASP A 37 10.59 -12.41 19.58
C ASP A 37 11.96 -12.41 18.87
N PRO A 38 13.08 -12.33 19.61
CA PRO A 38 14.43 -12.27 19.03
C PRO A 38 14.79 -13.53 18.23
N ALA A 39 14.03 -14.63 18.36
CA ALA A 39 14.19 -15.83 17.56
C ALA A 39 13.62 -15.71 16.14
N THR A 40 12.67 -14.79 15.91
CA THR A 40 11.97 -14.64 14.61
C THR A 40 12.16 -13.27 13.97
N SER A 41 12.44 -12.23 14.76
CA SER A 41 12.81 -10.91 14.24
C SER A 41 13.93 -10.30 15.07
N PRO A 42 15.10 -10.00 14.48
CA PRO A 42 16.17 -9.36 15.22
C PRO A 42 15.72 -7.97 15.71
N ALA A 43 16.15 -7.57 16.91
CA ALA A 43 15.70 -6.34 17.58
C ALA A 43 15.99 -5.03 16.79
N ASP A 44 16.81 -5.11 15.73
CA ASP A 44 17.14 -4.01 14.82
C ASP A 44 16.41 -4.10 13.45
N ALA A 45 15.48 -5.04 13.29
CA ALA A 45 14.73 -5.27 12.06
C ALA A 45 13.77 -4.11 11.78
N GLN A 46 14.27 -3.09 11.09
CA GLN A 46 13.46 -1.99 10.57
C GLN A 46 13.10 -2.23 9.11
N LEU A 47 11.81 -2.11 8.81
CA LEU A 47 11.28 -2.08 7.47
C LEU A 47 10.97 -0.63 7.10
N THR A 48 11.58 -0.10 6.05
CA THR A 48 11.27 1.25 5.55
C THR A 48 10.56 1.15 4.21
N LEU A 49 9.37 1.70 4.08
CA LEU A 49 8.66 1.85 2.81
C LEU A 49 8.76 3.28 2.31
N ARG A 50 9.04 3.44 1.03
CA ARG A 50 9.07 4.74 0.34
C ARG A 50 8.22 4.67 -0.90
N ALA A 51 7.33 5.63 -1.10
CA ALA A 51 6.59 5.74 -2.35
C ALA A 51 7.55 5.85 -3.54
N GLU A 52 7.39 4.96 -4.52
CA GLU A 52 8.23 4.93 -5.72
C GLU A 52 7.39 4.54 -6.95
N GLY A 53 7.33 5.47 -7.91
CA GLY A 53 6.54 5.30 -9.13
C GLY A 53 5.07 5.03 -8.83
N ARG A 54 4.61 3.81 -9.13
CA ARG A 54 3.21 3.39 -8.95
C ARG A 54 2.95 2.64 -7.62
N GLY A 55 3.97 2.45 -6.79
CA GLY A 55 3.89 1.64 -5.58
C GLY A 55 4.89 2.12 -4.54
N TRP A 56 5.55 1.17 -3.88
CA TRP A 56 6.55 1.46 -2.85
C TRP A 56 7.80 0.63 -3.06
N LEU A 57 8.93 1.14 -2.59
CA LEU A 57 10.15 0.37 -2.36
C LEU A 57 10.24 0.05 -0.87
N ALA A 58 10.18 -1.24 -0.54
CA ALA A 58 10.46 -1.74 0.79
C ALA A 58 11.96 -1.96 0.95
N MET A 59 12.55 -1.32 1.96
CA MET A 59 13.96 -1.41 2.30
C MET A 59 14.12 -2.17 3.61
N PHE A 60 14.88 -3.25 3.57
CA PHE A 60 15.28 -4.03 4.74
C PHE A 60 16.78 -4.24 4.73
N ARG A 61 17.49 -3.70 5.73
CA ARG A 61 18.96 -3.82 5.86
C ARG A 61 19.75 -3.43 4.59
N GLY A 62 19.25 -2.47 3.82
CA GLY A 62 19.88 -1.99 2.58
C GLY A 62 19.48 -2.76 1.32
N GLU A 63 18.74 -3.86 1.45
CA GLU A 63 18.11 -4.55 0.32
C GLU A 63 16.75 -3.94 0.01
N GLY A 64 16.48 -3.73 -1.27
CA GLY A 64 15.25 -3.10 -1.77
C GLY A 64 14.36 -4.10 -2.49
N LEU A 65 13.08 -4.13 -2.15
CA LEU A 65 12.08 -4.95 -2.79
C LEU A 65 10.89 -4.09 -3.25
N ALA A 66 10.57 -4.15 -4.53
CA ALA A 66 9.45 -3.42 -5.10
C ALA A 66 8.13 -4.00 -4.56
N MET A 67 7.23 -3.10 -4.18
CA MET A 67 5.88 -3.40 -3.72
C MET A 67 4.85 -2.74 -4.62
N LEU A 68 3.85 -3.52 -5.02
CA LEU A 68 2.75 -3.08 -5.87
C LEU A 68 1.46 -3.00 -5.09
N PRO A 69 0.63 -1.96 -5.29
CA PRO A 69 -0.66 -1.86 -4.64
C PRO A 69 -1.56 -3.02 -5.06
N LEU A 70 -2.29 -3.59 -4.09
CA LEU A 70 -3.35 -4.55 -4.36
C LEU A 70 -4.66 -3.83 -4.68
N SER A 71 -5.40 -4.33 -5.65
CA SER A 71 -6.77 -3.88 -5.92
C SER A 71 -7.70 -4.22 -4.76
N GLY A 72 -8.83 -3.51 -4.65
CA GLY A 72 -9.83 -3.80 -3.62
C GLY A 72 -10.37 -5.24 -3.70
N ARG A 73 -10.41 -5.83 -4.90
CA ARG A 73 -10.80 -7.24 -5.09
C ARG A 73 -9.74 -8.21 -4.54
N GLU A 74 -8.47 -7.95 -4.80
CA GLU A 74 -7.38 -8.77 -4.25
C GLU A 74 -7.33 -8.68 -2.72
N GLN A 75 -7.49 -7.47 -2.17
CA GLN A 75 -7.56 -7.27 -0.73
C GLN A 75 -8.73 -8.02 -0.09
N ALA A 76 -9.93 -7.95 -0.68
CA ALA A 76 -11.11 -8.66 -0.19
C ALA A 76 -10.99 -10.19 -0.30
N ALA A 77 -10.20 -10.69 -1.26
CA ALA A 77 -9.92 -12.12 -1.40
C ALA A 77 -8.93 -12.63 -0.34
N LEU A 78 -7.93 -11.80 0.02
CA LEU A 78 -6.93 -12.14 1.04
C LEU A 78 -7.44 -11.97 2.46
N PHE A 79 -8.27 -10.96 2.69
CA PHE A 79 -8.79 -10.58 4.00
C PHE A 79 -10.33 -10.55 3.99
N PRO A 80 -10.98 -11.71 3.84
CA PRO A 80 -12.44 -11.77 3.85
C PRO A 80 -13.00 -11.28 5.20
N GLY A 81 -14.12 -10.56 5.14
CA GLY A 81 -14.80 -10.06 6.33
C GLY A 81 -14.27 -8.74 6.91
N VAL A 82 -13.19 -8.17 6.35
CA VAL A 82 -12.75 -6.81 6.70
C VAL A 82 -13.69 -5.79 6.04
N ALA A 83 -14.31 -4.95 6.86
CA ALA A 83 -15.26 -3.96 6.39
C ALA A 83 -14.55 -2.84 5.57
N PRO A 84 -15.14 -2.35 4.45
CA PRO A 84 -14.52 -1.29 3.65
C PRO A 84 -14.16 -0.02 4.44
N GLU A 85 -14.98 0.34 5.42
CA GLU A 85 -14.78 1.46 6.33
C GLU A 85 -13.54 1.32 7.24
N ALA A 86 -13.00 0.11 7.39
CA ALA A 86 -11.73 -0.11 8.08
C ALA A 86 -10.53 0.43 7.27
N GLY A 87 -10.76 0.86 6.01
CA GLY A 87 -9.75 1.58 5.23
C GLY A 87 -8.53 0.72 4.88
N LEU A 88 -8.74 -0.59 4.70
CA LEU A 88 -7.70 -1.54 4.32
C LEU A 88 -7.01 -1.06 3.04
N GLN A 89 -5.69 -0.99 3.10
CA GLN A 89 -4.83 -0.74 1.94
C GLN A 89 -3.61 -1.63 2.08
N CYS A 90 -3.33 -2.42 1.05
CA CYS A 90 -2.19 -3.31 1.02
C CYS A 90 -1.34 -3.13 -0.23
N ALA A 91 -0.05 -3.43 -0.09
CA ALA A 91 0.87 -3.64 -1.19
C ALA A 91 1.52 -5.02 -1.06
N SER A 92 1.80 -5.66 -2.19
CA SER A 92 2.50 -6.95 -2.23
C SER A 92 3.85 -6.86 -2.92
N SER A 93 4.77 -7.68 -2.45
CA SER A 93 6.01 -8.02 -3.14
C SER A 93 6.03 -9.53 -3.42
N SER A 94 7.15 -10.03 -3.96
CA SER A 94 7.39 -11.48 -4.06
C SER A 94 7.64 -12.17 -2.71
N ALA A 95 7.89 -11.42 -1.63
CA ALA A 95 8.30 -11.99 -0.34
C ALA A 95 7.25 -11.80 0.77
N PHE A 96 6.50 -10.70 0.75
CA PHE A 96 5.51 -10.38 1.79
C PHE A 96 4.50 -9.32 1.33
N LEU A 97 3.43 -9.18 2.10
CA LEU A 97 2.44 -8.10 2.05
C LEU A 97 2.72 -7.07 3.14
N MET A 98 2.49 -5.80 2.83
CA MET A 98 2.42 -4.72 3.82
C MET A 98 1.04 -4.09 3.75
N CYS A 99 0.38 -3.94 4.89
CA CYS A 99 -0.97 -3.43 4.96
C CYS A 99 -1.11 -2.34 6.04
N ARG A 100 -2.02 -1.40 5.77
CA ARG A 100 -2.59 -0.50 6.77
C ARG A 100 -4.07 -0.77 6.91
N VAL A 101 -4.60 -0.53 8.11
CA VAL A 101 -6.02 -0.66 8.43
C VAL A 101 -6.34 0.19 9.67
N ALA A 102 -7.62 0.46 9.92
CA ALA A 102 -8.05 1.10 11.15
C ALA A 102 -7.59 0.28 12.38
N PRO A 103 -6.96 0.91 13.40
CA PRO A 103 -6.64 0.25 14.66
C PRO A 103 -7.87 -0.40 15.31
N GLY A 104 -7.69 -1.59 15.88
CA GLY A 104 -8.76 -2.42 16.45
C GLY A 104 -9.48 -3.31 15.43
N THR A 105 -9.08 -3.30 14.15
CA THR A 105 -9.71 -4.16 13.14
C THR A 105 -9.38 -5.62 13.39
N VAL A 106 -10.43 -6.44 13.42
CA VAL A 106 -10.35 -7.90 13.61
C VAL A 106 -10.32 -8.60 12.26
N PHE A 107 -9.38 -9.53 12.12
CA PHE A 107 -9.20 -10.43 10.98
C PHE A 107 -9.56 -11.85 11.44
N PRO A 108 -10.85 -12.23 11.40
CA PRO A 108 -11.35 -13.40 12.12
C PRO A 108 -10.75 -14.72 11.61
N ASP A 109 -10.62 -14.85 10.29
CA ASP A 109 -10.07 -16.05 9.65
C ASP A 109 -8.58 -16.25 9.98
N GLN A 110 -7.86 -15.15 10.20
CA GLN A 110 -6.45 -15.14 10.56
C GLN A 110 -6.21 -15.13 12.07
N LYS A 111 -7.28 -15.09 12.88
CA LYS A 111 -7.23 -14.96 14.35
C LYS A 111 -6.33 -13.81 14.82
N PHE A 112 -6.33 -12.73 14.06
CA PHE A 112 -5.46 -11.58 14.24
C PHE A 112 -6.27 -10.31 14.49
N THR A 113 -5.73 -9.38 15.26
CA THR A 113 -6.32 -8.06 15.46
C THR A 113 -5.22 -7.03 15.33
N SER A 114 -5.36 -6.13 14.36
CA SER A 114 -4.39 -5.05 14.15
C SER A 114 -4.63 -3.96 15.19
N THR A 115 -3.70 -3.78 16.13
CA THR A 115 -3.83 -2.83 17.26
C THR A 115 -3.21 -1.47 16.97
N THR A 116 -2.15 -1.45 16.16
CA THR A 116 -1.41 -0.27 15.71
C THR A 116 -1.95 0.28 14.38
N GLY A 117 -2.61 -0.57 13.60
CA GLY A 117 -3.10 -0.25 12.26
C GLY A 117 -2.13 -0.62 11.14
N TYR A 118 -0.99 -1.25 11.42
CA TYR A 118 -0.03 -1.70 10.41
C TYR A 118 0.42 -3.13 10.68
N PHE A 119 0.56 -3.90 9.61
CA PHE A 119 1.03 -5.29 9.70
C PHE A 119 1.68 -5.75 8.41
N SER A 120 2.57 -6.73 8.53
CA SER A 120 3.08 -7.51 7.41
C SER A 120 2.52 -8.93 7.43
N ALA A 121 2.33 -9.52 6.24
CA ALA A 121 1.95 -10.92 6.12
C ALA A 121 2.88 -11.66 5.15
N PHE A 122 3.47 -12.77 5.58
CA PHE A 122 4.29 -13.67 4.74
C PHE A 122 3.45 -14.80 4.13
N SER A 123 2.33 -15.13 4.79
CA SER A 123 1.30 -16.04 4.34
C SER A 123 -0.05 -15.61 4.92
N ASP A 124 -1.11 -16.33 4.58
CA ASP A 124 -2.45 -16.19 5.19
C ASP A 124 -2.46 -16.45 6.71
N THR A 125 -1.44 -17.11 7.24
CA THR A 125 -1.35 -17.57 8.64
C THR A 125 -0.18 -16.95 9.40
N GLN A 126 0.71 -16.23 8.72
CA GLN A 126 1.87 -15.55 9.30
C GLN A 126 1.72 -14.04 9.13
N ILE A 127 0.91 -13.46 10.04
CA ILE A 127 0.72 -12.02 10.16
C ILE A 127 1.50 -11.50 11.36
N HIS A 128 2.25 -10.43 11.18
CA HIS A 128 3.03 -9.77 12.21
C HIS A 128 2.61 -8.31 12.34
N GLU A 129 2.22 -7.92 13.54
CA GLU A 129 1.89 -6.54 13.88
C GLU A 129 3.15 -5.65 13.79
N LEU A 130 3.00 -4.47 13.19
CA LEU A 130 4.08 -3.52 13.01
C LEU A 130 3.73 -2.17 13.63
N GLN A 131 4.65 -1.59 14.39
CA GLN A 131 4.54 -0.21 14.82
C GLN A 131 5.29 0.71 13.85
N ARG A 132 4.62 1.77 13.39
CA ARG A 132 5.27 2.89 12.70
C ARG A 132 6.05 3.75 13.71
N ILE A 133 7.30 4.11 13.39
CA ILE A 133 8.24 4.75 14.33
C ILE A 133 8.86 6.06 13.82
N ASP A 134 8.29 6.67 12.78
CA ASP A 134 8.66 7.98 12.25
C ASP A 134 7.57 9.05 12.42
#